data_AF-A0AAV3PQN3-F1
#
_entry.id   AF-A0AAV3PQN3-F1
#
_cell.length_a   1.000
_cell.length_b   1.000
_cell.length_c   1.000
_cell.angle_alpha   90.00
_cell.angle_beta   90.00
_cell.angle_gamma   90.00
#
_symmetry.space_group_name_H-M   'P 1'
#
loop_
_entity.id
_entity.type
_entity.pdbx_description
1 polymer ?
#
loop_
_entity_poly.entity_id
_entity_poly.type
_entity_poly.pdbx_seq_one_letter_code
_entity_poly.pdbx_strand_id
1 'polypeptide(L)'
;MTRKNKVKLYLIQNMSERKVSFRKRNTGLMKKLSKLSTFCDVDACAIILNPFNSRFDVWPSPPGVQSVLTKFGHPPELEQTKHMHNLETFTQEGIQKTRDLDFKNNLNLLNDMDFVLSQNIQQPYVRIKALKDENSPQDTPMAD
;
A
#
# COMPACT_ATOMS: atom_id res chain seq x y z
N MET A 1 21.97 -19.23 -2.65
CA MET A 1 20.82 -18.36 -2.34
C MET A 1 19.68 -19.22 -1.80
N THR A 2 19.23 -19.04 -0.55
CA THR A 2 18.06 -19.77 -0.03
C THR A 2 16.77 -19.13 -0.53
N ARG A 3 15.88 -19.89 -1.18
CA ARG A 3 14.55 -19.46 -1.61
C ARG A 3 13.77 -18.93 -0.40
N LYS A 4 13.61 -17.61 -0.30
CA LYS A 4 12.76 -16.98 0.72
C LYS A 4 11.31 -17.20 0.32
N ASN A 5 10.66 -18.20 0.90
CA ASN A 5 9.21 -18.32 0.82
C ASN A 5 8.57 -17.05 1.40
N LYS A 6 7.53 -16.55 0.73
CA LYS A 6 6.77 -15.37 1.17
C LYS A 6 6.22 -15.65 2.57
N VAL A 7 6.60 -14.83 3.54
CA VAL A 7 6.15 -14.95 4.93
C VAL A 7 4.71 -14.43 4.99
N LYS A 8 3.79 -15.26 5.47
CA LYS A 8 2.43 -14.85 5.76
C LYS A 8 2.42 -14.07 7.09
N LEU A 9 1.76 -12.91 7.12
CA LEU A 9 1.73 -12.01 8.27
C LEU A 9 0.55 -12.34 9.20
N TYR A 10 0.59 -13.51 9.83
CA TYR A 10 -0.35 -13.90 10.89
C TYR A 10 0.41 -14.47 12.10
N LEU A 11 -0.31 -14.69 13.20
CA LEU A 11 0.24 -15.27 14.41
C LEU A 11 0.77 -16.71 14.17
N ILE A 12 2.07 -16.92 14.36
CA ILE A 12 2.68 -18.25 14.26
C ILE A 12 2.14 -19.12 15.41
N GLN A 13 1.33 -20.12 15.09
CA GLN A 13 0.67 -20.96 16.09
C GLN A 13 1.66 -21.80 16.91
N ASN A 14 2.67 -22.38 16.25
CA ASN A 14 3.71 -23.15 16.92
C ASN A 14 4.56 -22.25 17.83
N MET A 15 4.54 -22.55 19.14
CA MET A 15 5.23 -21.77 20.17
C MET A 15 6.75 -21.70 19.96
N SER A 16 7.38 -22.82 19.62
CA SER A 16 8.83 -22.93 19.44
C SER A 16 9.28 -22.14 18.22
N GLU A 17 8.57 -22.30 17.09
CA GLU A 17 8.82 -21.51 15.88
C GLU A 17 8.57 -20.02 16.10
N ARG A 18 7.50 -19.67 16.83
CA ARG A 18 7.19 -18.29 17.19
C ARG A 18 8.32 -17.67 18.02
N LYS A 19 8.87 -18.39 19.00
CA LYS A 19 10.00 -17.95 19.83
C LYS A 19 11.27 -17.74 19.01
N VAL A 20 11.60 -18.66 18.12
CA VAL A 20 12.77 -18.54 17.22
C VAL A 20 12.58 -17.36 16.25
N SER A 21 11.40 -17.23 15.67
CA SER A 21 11.05 -16.13 14.76
C SER A 21 11.11 -14.78 15.47
N PHE A 22 10.55 -14.67 16.68
CA PHE A 22 10.62 -13.46 17.51
C PHE A 22 12.07 -13.03 17.74
N ARG A 23 12.94 -13.94 18.22
CA ARG A 23 14.36 -13.63 18.45
C ARG A 23 15.06 -13.14 17.18
N LYS A 24 14.85 -13.80 16.04
CA LYS A 24 15.44 -13.41 14.75
C LYS A 24 14.94 -12.05 14.28
N ARG A 25 13.62 -11.82 14.34
CA ARG A 25 12.99 -10.56 13.90
C ARG A 25 13.33 -9.40 14.82
N ASN A 26 13.33 -9.61 16.13
CA ASN A 26 13.69 -8.59 17.12
C ASN A 26 15.13 -8.09 16.92
N THR A 27 16.09 -9.02 16.84
CA THR A 27 17.49 -8.67 16.53
C THR A 27 17.63 -7.97 15.17
N GLY A 28 16.88 -8.42 14.16
CA GLY A 28 16.87 -7.79 12.85
C GLY A 28 16.29 -6.36 12.87
N LEU A 29 15.24 -6.14 13.65
CA LEU A 29 14.60 -4.83 13.83
C LEU A 29 15.55 -3.85 14.51
N MET A 30 16.17 -4.23 15.64
CA MET A 30 17.13 -3.36 16.33
C MET A 30 18.30 -2.96 15.44
N LYS A 31 18.82 -3.89 14.63
CA LYS A 31 19.88 -3.59 13.64
C LYS A 31 19.44 -2.60 12.57
N LYS A 32 18.19 -2.71 12.10
CA LYS A 32 17.63 -1.78 11.11
C LYS A 32 17.41 -0.40 11.71
N LEU A 33 16.88 -0.33 12.94
CA LEU A 33 16.68 0.93 13.66
C LEU A 33 18.00 1.65 13.90
N SER A 34 19.03 0.93 14.34
CA SER A 34 20.37 1.50 14.49
C SER A 34 20.90 2.09 13.18
N LYS A 35 20.78 1.36 12.06
CA LYS A 35 21.20 1.88 10.75
C LYS A 35 20.37 3.07 10.30
N LEU A 36 19.05 3.02 10.48
CA LEU A 36 18.14 4.10 10.10
C LEU A 36 18.47 5.38 10.87
N SER A 37 18.60 5.27 12.20
CA SER A 37 18.97 6.39 13.07
C SER A 37 20.31 7.00 12.65
N THR A 38 21.31 6.16 12.36
CA THR A 38 22.62 6.64 11.91
C THR A 38 22.61 7.26 10.50
N PHE A 39 21.92 6.67 9.54
CA PHE A 39 21.96 7.15 8.14
C PHE A 39 21.09 8.38 7.91
N CYS A 40 19.99 8.50 8.64
CA CYS A 40 19.07 9.62 8.50
C CYS A 40 19.29 10.70 9.57
N ASP A 41 20.24 10.49 10.50
CA ASP A 41 20.49 11.37 11.64
C ASP A 41 19.21 11.71 12.42
N VAL A 42 18.45 10.66 12.78
CA VAL A 42 17.19 10.78 13.50
C VAL A 42 17.27 10.12 14.88
N ASP A 43 16.74 10.83 15.88
CA ASP A 43 16.48 10.28 17.21
C ASP A 43 15.35 9.23 17.10
N ALA A 44 15.69 7.97 17.38
CA ALA A 44 14.73 6.87 17.34
C ALA A 44 14.89 5.96 18.56
N CYS A 45 13.80 5.32 18.97
CA CYS A 45 13.83 4.32 20.03
C CYS A 45 12.84 3.20 19.74
N ALA A 46 13.02 2.06 20.40
CA ALA A 46 12.07 0.95 20.35
C ALA A 46 11.86 0.33 21.72
N ILE A 47 10.60 -0.02 22.00
CA ILE A 47 10.15 -0.68 23.22
C ILE A 47 9.31 -1.88 22.78
N ILE A 48 9.79 -3.10 23.06
CA ILE A 48 9.14 -4.33 22.60
C ILE A 48 8.90 -5.23 23.80
N LEU A 49 7.63 -5.54 24.08
CA LEU A 49 7.30 -6.56 25.07
C LEU A 49 7.68 -7.94 24.55
N ASN A 50 8.53 -8.64 25.30
CA ASN A 50 8.91 -10.00 25.00
C ASN A 50 7.95 -10.98 25.70
N PRO A 51 7.09 -11.67 24.94
CA PRO A 51 6.04 -12.52 25.51
C PRO A 51 6.59 -13.82 26.13
N PHE A 52 7.89 -14.09 26.04
CA PHE A 52 8.51 -15.32 26.52
C PHE A 52 9.26 -15.16 27.85
N ASN A 53 9.44 -13.93 28.32
CA ASN A 53 10.08 -13.64 29.62
C ASN A 53 9.43 -12.45 30.35
N SER A 54 8.35 -11.87 29.80
CA SER A 54 7.61 -10.73 30.36
C SER A 54 8.48 -9.49 30.62
N ARG A 55 9.56 -9.31 29.86
CA ARG A 55 10.44 -8.13 29.92
C ARG A 55 10.29 -7.29 28.67
N PHE A 56 10.69 -6.03 28.76
CA PHE A 56 10.83 -5.17 27.59
C PHE A 56 12.25 -5.28 27.02
N ASP A 57 12.33 -5.59 25.73
CA ASP A 57 13.54 -5.40 24.95
C ASP A 57 13.53 -3.95 24.47
N VAL A 58 14.48 -3.15 24.98
CA VAL A 58 14.57 -1.71 24.71
C VAL A 58 15.83 -1.36 23.93
N TRP A 59 15.72 -0.39 23.04
CA TRP A 59 16.85 0.13 22.25
C TRP A 59 16.72 1.66 22.12
N PRO A 60 17.83 2.42 22.18
CA PRO A 60 19.24 1.98 22.24
C PRO A 60 19.71 1.52 23.62
N SER A 61 19.20 2.15 24.68
CA SER A 61 19.41 1.80 26.09
C SER A 61 18.27 2.41 26.90
N PRO A 62 18.01 1.98 28.15
CA PRO A 62 16.94 2.59 28.95
C PRO A 62 17.06 4.12 29.08
N PRO A 63 18.24 4.71 29.37
CA PRO A 63 18.40 6.17 29.37
C PRO A 63 18.22 6.80 27.99
N GLY A 64 18.67 6.13 26.93
CA GLY A 64 18.52 6.62 25.55
C GLY A 64 17.06 6.67 25.13
N VAL A 65 16.27 5.64 25.45
CA VAL A 65 14.81 5.63 25.22
C VAL A 65 14.15 6.77 25.97
N GLN A 66 14.49 6.98 27.24
CA GLN A 66 13.93 8.07 28.04
C GLN A 66 14.24 9.43 27.43
N SER A 67 15.45 9.65 26.94
CA SER A 67 15.83 10.89 26.23
C SER A 67 14.95 11.12 24.99
N VAL A 68 14.78 10.10 24.15
CA VAL A 68 13.94 10.20 22.95
C VAL A 68 12.47 10.46 23.31
N LEU A 69 11.91 9.75 24.28
CA LEU A 69 10.54 9.95 24.75
C LEU A 69 10.33 11.35 25.34
N THR A 70 11.30 11.84 26.09
CA THR A 70 11.26 13.18 26.67
C THR A 70 11.22 14.21 25.55
N LYS A 71 12.10 14.12 24.55
CA LYS A 71 12.07 15.00 23.36
C LYS A 71 10.74 14.91 22.61
N PHE A 72 10.21 13.70 22.41
CA PHE A 72 8.93 13.47 21.74
C PHE A 72 7.74 14.12 22.46
N GLY A 73 7.79 14.26 23.78
CA GLY A 73 6.73 14.87 24.58
C GLY A 73 6.75 16.41 24.63
N HIS A 74 7.76 17.09 24.07
CA HIS A 74 7.83 18.56 24.09
C HIS A 74 6.88 19.26 23.09
N PRO A 75 6.72 18.79 21.83
CA PRO A 75 5.82 19.42 20.87
C PRO A 75 4.34 19.30 21.28
N PRO A 76 3.42 20.11 20.72
CA PRO A 76 1.98 19.96 20.94
C PRO A 76 1.45 18.59 20.47
N GLU A 77 0.38 18.09 21.10
CA GLU A 77 -0.21 16.76 20.83
C GLU A 77 -0.56 16.51 19.35
N LEU A 78 -1.03 17.56 18.65
CA LEU A 78 -1.34 17.48 17.22
C LEU A 78 -0.11 17.12 16.39
N GLU A 79 1.06 17.64 16.74
CA GLU A 79 2.32 17.35 16.04
C GLU A 79 2.85 15.97 16.41
N GLN A 80 2.70 15.55 17.68
CA GLN A 80 3.08 14.23 18.15
C GLN A 80 2.32 13.12 17.41
N THR A 81 1.02 13.32 17.19
CA THR A 81 0.12 12.29 16.64
C THR A 81 -0.01 12.31 15.13
N LYS A 82 0.44 13.38 14.45
CA LYS A 82 0.32 13.59 13.00
C LYS A 82 0.71 12.39 12.13
N HIS A 83 1.74 11.66 12.54
CA HIS A 83 2.29 10.51 11.81
C HIS A 83 2.27 9.22 12.65
N MET A 84 1.46 9.18 13.70
CA MET A 84 1.34 8.00 14.55
C MET A 84 0.43 6.98 13.87
N HIS A 85 0.94 5.76 13.69
CA HIS A 85 0.16 4.63 13.23
C HIS A 85 0.08 3.56 14.32
N ASN A 86 -1.07 2.92 14.43
CA ASN A 86 -1.27 1.72 15.24
C ASN A 86 -1.49 0.50 14.34
N LEU A 87 -1.57 -0.70 14.93
CA LEU A 87 -1.72 -1.92 14.15
C LEU A 87 -3.01 -1.95 13.32
N GLU A 88 -4.10 -1.41 13.87
CA GLU A 88 -5.40 -1.37 13.19
C GLU A 88 -5.36 -0.44 11.97
N THR A 89 -4.99 0.82 12.17
CA THR A 89 -4.83 1.83 11.11
C THR A 89 -3.86 1.37 10.03
N PHE A 90 -2.69 0.84 10.41
CA PHE A 90 -1.73 0.29 9.45
C PHE A 90 -2.30 -0.87 8.62
N THR A 91 -3.07 -1.76 9.25
CA THR A 91 -3.71 -2.88 8.56
C THR A 91 -4.81 -2.40 7.61
N GLN A 92 -5.65 -1.47 8.07
CA GLN A 92 -6.72 -0.88 7.26
C GLN A 92 -6.16 -0.13 6.04
N GLU A 93 -5.11 0.68 6.22
CA GLU A 93 -4.41 1.35 5.12
C GLU A 93 -3.86 0.37 4.09
N GLY A 94 -3.28 -0.75 4.54
CA GLY A 94 -2.79 -1.80 3.65
C GLY A 94 -3.90 -2.47 2.83
N ILE A 95 -5.05 -2.72 3.47
CA ILE A 95 -6.24 -3.26 2.80
C ILE A 95 -6.76 -2.25 1.78
N GLN A 96 -6.87 -0.97 2.16
CA GLN A 96 -7.37 0.07 1.28
C GLN A 96 -6.48 0.25 0.05
N LYS A 97 -5.14 0.31 0.24
CA LYS A 97 -4.18 0.35 -0.88
C LYS A 97 -4.35 -0.81 -1.85
N THR A 98 -4.65 -2.01 -1.33
CA THR A 98 -4.90 -3.18 -2.18
C THR A 98 -6.18 -3.00 -2.99
N ARG A 99 -7.27 -2.54 -2.36
CA ARG A 99 -8.54 -2.25 -3.06
C ARG A 99 -8.38 -1.17 -4.12
N ASP A 100 -7.65 -0.11 -3.82
CA ASP A 100 -7.42 1.00 -4.76
C ASP A 100 -6.66 0.52 -6.00
N LEU A 101 -5.68 -0.37 -5.82
CA LEU A 101 -4.96 -1.01 -6.93
C LEU A 101 -5.89 -1.89 -7.77
N ASP A 102 -6.73 -2.70 -7.14
CA ASP A 102 -7.69 -3.54 -7.84
C ASP A 102 -8.69 -2.69 -8.63
N PHE A 103 -9.21 -1.61 -8.03
CA PHE A 103 -10.09 -0.67 -8.70
C PHE A 103 -9.43 -0.03 -9.92
N LYS A 104 -8.18 0.45 -9.77
CA LYS A 104 -7.41 1.04 -10.87
C LYS A 104 -7.17 0.05 -12.01
N ASN A 105 -6.84 -1.21 -11.68
CA ASN A 105 -6.63 -2.25 -12.69
C ASN A 105 -7.92 -2.56 -13.46
N ASN A 106 -9.06 -2.62 -12.78
CA ASN A 106 -10.36 -2.83 -13.43
C ASN A 106 -10.75 -1.65 -14.33
N LEU A 107 -10.48 -0.41 -13.90
CA LEU A 107 -10.73 0.78 -14.72
C LEU A 107 -9.88 0.77 -15.99
N ASN A 108 -8.60 0.40 -15.89
CA ASN A 108 -7.74 0.23 -17.06
C ASN A 108 -8.31 -0.80 -18.04
N LEU A 109 -8.79 -1.95 -17.53
CA LEU A 109 -9.40 -2.99 -18.37
C LEU A 109 -10.66 -2.50 -19.08
N LEU A 110 -11.51 -1.71 -18.41
CA LEU A 110 -12.69 -1.12 -19.03
C LEU A 110 -12.31 -0.14 -20.15
N ASN A 111 -11.30 0.70 -19.93
CA ASN A 111 -10.81 1.63 -20.95
C ASN A 111 -10.24 0.89 -22.17
N ASP A 112 -9.50 -0.21 -21.94
CA ASP A 112 -8.97 -1.05 -23.02
C ASP A 112 -10.11 -1.68 -23.85
N MET A 113 -11.17 -2.15 -23.20
CA MET A 113 -12.34 -2.69 -23.90
C MET A 113 -13.10 -1.61 -24.69
N ASP A 114 -13.31 -0.43 -24.09
CA ASP A 114 -13.97 0.68 -24.77
C ASP A 114 -13.21 1.10 -26.04
N PHE A 115 -11.87 1.16 -25.95
CA PHE A 115 -11.01 1.41 -27.09
C PHE A 115 -11.22 0.37 -28.20
N VAL A 116 -11.21 -0.92 -27.87
CA VAL A 116 -11.44 -2.01 -28.84
C VAL A 116 -12.83 -1.91 -29.48
N LEU A 117 -13.89 -1.66 -28.69
CA LEU A 117 -15.26 -1.53 -29.19
C LEU A 117 -15.42 -0.31 -30.10
N SER A 118 -14.77 0.80 -29.75
CA SER A 118 -14.78 2.02 -30.57
C SER A 118 -14.20 1.75 -31.96
N GLN A 119 -13.06 1.04 -32.04
CA GLN A 119 -12.38 0.75 -33.30
C GLN A 119 -13.12 -0.27 -34.16
N ASN A 120 -13.65 -1.34 -33.55
CA ASN A 120 -14.15 -2.49 -34.29
C ASN A 120 -15.66 -2.46 -34.54
N ILE A 121 -16.42 -1.65 -33.80
CA ILE A 121 -17.89 -1.60 -33.92
C ILE A 121 -18.37 -0.20 -34.28
N GLN A 122 -18.03 0.81 -33.48
CA GLN A 122 -18.55 2.16 -33.65
C GLN A 122 -18.05 2.83 -34.94
N GLN A 123 -16.74 2.79 -35.18
CA GLN A 123 -16.15 3.41 -36.38
C GLN A 123 -16.70 2.82 -37.70
N PRO A 124 -16.78 1.48 -37.87
CA PRO A 124 -17.43 0.89 -39.04
C PRO A 124 -18.90 1.26 -39.17
N TYR A 125 -19.66 1.27 -38.07
CA TYR A 125 -21.09 1.62 -38.08
C TYR A 125 -21.32 3.06 -38.56
N VAL A 126 -20.58 4.02 -38.00
CA VAL A 126 -20.66 5.44 -38.40
C VAL A 126 -20.32 5.60 -39.88
N ARG A 127 -19.26 4.92 -40.34
CA ARG A 127 -18.88 4.94 -41.76
C ARG A 127 -19.97 4.40 -42.67
N ILE A 128 -20.58 3.26 -42.31
CA ILE A 128 -21.68 2.66 -43.09
C ILE A 128 -22.91 3.57 -43.10
N LYS A 129 -23.23 4.21 -41.98
CA LYS A 129 -24.37 5.12 -41.87
C LYS A 129 -24.18 6.37 -42.74
N ALA A 130 -23.00 6.99 -42.70
CA ALA A 130 -22.69 8.15 -43.54
C ALA A 130 -22.82 7.82 -45.04
N LEU A 131 -22.32 6.65 -45.46
CA LEU A 131 -22.48 6.17 -46.85
C LEU A 131 -23.95 5.97 -47.25
N LYS A 132 -24.84 5.66 -46.29
CA LYS A 132 -26.27 5.47 -46.56
C LYS A 132 -27.00 6.81 -46.66
N ASP A 133 -26.61 7.79 -45.85
CA ASP A 133 -27.21 9.12 -45.84
C ASP A 133 -26.80 9.94 -47.09
N GLU A 134 -25.58 9.77 -47.61
CA GLU A 134 -25.11 10.40 -48.86
C GLU A 134 -25.80 9.85 -50.12
N ASN A 135 -26.31 8.62 -50.08
CA ASN A 135 -27.01 7.97 -51.19
C ASN A 135 -28.55 8.05 -51.06
N SER A 136 -29.07 8.91 -50.17
CA SER A 136 -30.51 9.13 -50.03
C SER A 136 -31.04 9.93 -51.23
N PRO A 137 -32.18 9.54 -51.85
CA PRO A 137 -32.69 10.20 -53.06
C PRO A 137 -32.94 11.70 -52.82
N GLN A 138 -32.32 12.55 -53.64
CA GLN A 138 -32.72 13.95 -53.75
C GLN A 138 -34.06 13.98 -54.50
N ASP A 139 -35.12 14.43 -53.83
CA ASP A 139 -36.40 14.74 -54.49
C ASP A 139 -36.18 15.86 -55.51
N THR A 140 -35.91 15.49 -56.77
CA THR A 140 -36.01 16.42 -57.90
C THR A 140 -37.47 16.77 -58.14
N PRO A 141 -37.88 18.04 -58.05
CA PRO A 141 -39.25 18.42 -58.33
C PRO A 141 -39.57 18.13 -59.80
N MET A 142 -40.68 17.43 -60.05
CA MET A 142 -41.21 17.26 -61.40
C MET A 142 -41.52 18.65 -61.97
N ALA A 143 -40.84 19.00 -63.06
CA ALA A 143 -41.17 20.19 -63.84
C ALA A 143 -42.36 19.88 -64.75
N ASP A 144 -43.38 20.74 -64.65
CA ASP A 144 -44.60 20.79 -65.47
C ASP A 144 -44.33 21.08 -66.95
#